data_AF-A0A3B1DIW7-F1
#
_entry.id   AF-A0A3B1DIW7-F1
#
_cell.length_a   1.000
_cell.length_b   1.000
_cell.length_c   1.000
_cell.angle_alpha   90.00
_cell.angle_beta   90.00
_cell.angle_gamma   90.00
#
_symmetry.space_group_name_H-M   'P 1'
#
loop_
_entity.id
_entity.type
_entity.pdbx_description
1 polymer ?
#
loop_
_entity_poly.entity_id
_entity_poly.type
_entity_poly.pdbx_seq_one_letter_code
_entity_poly.pdbx_strand_id
1 'polypeptide(L)'
;MGKYLSSAAVAAVVVLMAVPAFAAGSAVSFSPSFGAGLVAIGAAFGIGKLGTAALESMARQPEVAGNIQTAMIIAAALIEGFTFFALIVCLLDKTLMPAG
;
A
#
# COMPACT_ATOMS: atom_id res chain seq x y z
N MET A 1 -0.55 32.63 -49.89
CA MET A 1 -0.73 32.97 -48.46
C MET A 1 -1.82 32.12 -47.78
N GLY A 2 -3.05 32.05 -48.31
CA GLY A 2 -4.20 31.43 -47.62
C GLY A 2 -4.11 29.92 -47.28
N LYS A 3 -3.44 29.10 -48.11
CA LYS A 3 -3.29 27.65 -47.83
C LYS A 3 -2.42 27.38 -46.61
N TYR A 4 -1.34 28.14 -46.43
CA TYR A 4 -0.45 28.03 -45.28
C TYR A 4 -1.10 28.54 -43.99
N LEU A 5 -1.93 29.58 -44.09
CA LEU A 5 -2.69 30.12 -42.96
C LEU A 5 -3.74 29.10 -42.44
N SER A 6 -4.38 28.37 -43.35
CA SER A 6 -5.32 27.29 -43.00
C SER A 6 -4.61 26.07 -42.40
N SER A 7 -3.46 25.66 -42.95
CA SER A 7 -2.67 24.55 -42.40
C SER A 7 -2.11 24.86 -41.00
N ALA A 8 -1.66 26.09 -40.75
CA ALA A 8 -1.21 26.52 -39.43
C ALA A 8 -2.36 26.52 -38.39
N ALA A 9 -3.56 26.94 -38.79
CA ALA A 9 -4.75 26.89 -37.94
C ALA A 9 -5.15 25.44 -37.58
N VAL A 10 -5.09 24.52 -38.55
CA VAL A 10 -5.37 23.09 -38.30
C VAL A 10 -4.33 22.48 -37.36
N ALA A 11 -3.04 22.76 -37.56
CA ALA A 11 -1.99 22.30 -36.65
C ALA A 11 -2.18 22.85 -35.23
N ALA A 12 -2.54 24.13 -35.09
CA ALA A 12 -2.82 24.74 -33.79
C ALA A 12 -4.03 24.11 -33.09
N VAL A 13 -5.11 23.82 -33.82
CA VAL A 13 -6.29 23.13 -33.27
C VAL A 13 -5.97 21.70 -32.84
N VAL A 14 -5.20 20.96 -33.64
CA VAL A 14 -4.77 19.59 -33.29
C VAL A 14 -3.89 19.58 -32.03
N VAL A 15 -2.97 20.54 -31.91
CA VAL A 15 -2.14 20.71 -30.70
C VAL A 15 -3.01 21.05 -29.49
N LEU A 16 -4.01 21.92 -29.64
CA LEU A 16 -4.92 22.30 -28.54
C LEU A 16 -5.81 21.13 -28.09
N MET A 17 -6.22 20.25 -29.01
CA MET A 17 -7.02 19.06 -28.71
C MET A 17 -6.21 17.89 -28.13
N ALA A 18 -4.87 17.94 -28.20
CA ALA A 18 -3.99 16.93 -27.58
C ALA A 18 -3.69 17.20 -26.10
N VAL A 19 -3.90 18.44 -25.63
CA VAL A 19 -3.64 18.87 -24.23
C VAL A 19 -4.40 18.04 -23.18
N PRO A 20 -5.68 17.64 -23.36
CA PRO A 20 -6.42 16.88 -22.34
C PRO A 20 -5.85 15.47 -22.12
N ALA A 21 -5.23 14.87 -23.14
CA ALA A 21 -4.68 13.52 -23.07
C ALA A 21 -3.38 13.45 -22.23
N PHE A 22 -2.61 14.54 -22.20
CA PHE A 22 -1.41 14.64 -21.36
C PHE A 22 -1.75 14.93 -19.89
N ALA A 23 -2.93 15.49 -19.62
CA ALA A 23 -3.43 15.77 -18.27
C ALA A 23 -4.17 14.58 -17.64
N ALA A 24 -4.46 13.53 -18.41
CA ALA A 24 -5.13 12.33 -17.90
C ALA A 24 -4.14 11.58 -16.98
N GLY A 25 -4.38 11.65 -15.67
CA GLY A 25 -3.66 10.84 -14.68
C GLY A 25 -3.81 9.33 -14.95
N SER A 26 -3.01 8.52 -14.26
CA SER A 26 -3.00 7.06 -14.45
C SER A 26 -4.42 6.47 -14.42
N ALA A 27 -4.74 5.64 -15.41
CA ALA A 27 -6.04 4.98 -15.53
C ALA A 27 -6.39 4.09 -14.31
N VAL A 28 -5.39 3.72 -13.52
CA VAL A 28 -5.53 3.05 -12.23
C VAL A 28 -4.86 3.92 -11.17
N SER A 29 -5.60 4.25 -10.11
CA SER A 29 -5.10 4.93 -8.92
C SER A 29 -5.41 4.06 -7.72
N PHE A 30 -4.39 3.67 -6.95
CA PHE A 30 -4.58 2.92 -5.71
C PHE A 30 -4.83 3.89 -4.57
N SER A 31 -5.95 3.74 -3.88
CA SER A 31 -6.22 4.54 -2.68
C SER A 31 -5.34 4.10 -1.51
N PRO A 32 -5.04 4.98 -0.54
CA PRO A 32 -4.28 4.58 0.63
C PRO A 32 -4.99 3.51 1.47
N SER A 33 -6.33 3.50 1.46
CA SER A 33 -7.13 2.44 2.08
C SER A 33 -6.88 1.06 1.44
N PHE A 34 -6.62 1.01 0.14
CA PHE A 34 -6.24 -0.22 -0.53
C PHE A 34 -4.87 -0.71 -0.05
N GLY A 35 -3.90 0.21 0.08
CA GLY A 35 -2.60 -0.09 0.68
C GLY A 35 -2.71 -0.61 2.12
N ALA A 36 -3.54 0.04 2.94
CA ALA A 36 -3.80 -0.40 4.31
C ALA A 36 -4.41 -1.81 4.38
N GLY A 37 -5.32 -2.14 3.46
CA GLY A 37 -5.88 -3.49 3.33
C GLY A 37 -4.82 -4.55 3.02
N LEU A 38 -3.89 -4.26 2.11
CA LEU A 38 -2.78 -5.17 1.77
C LEU A 38 -1.84 -5.38 2.96
N VAL A 39 -1.50 -4.30 3.69
CA VAL A 39 -0.69 -4.37 4.91
C VAL A 39 -1.35 -5.26 5.95
N ALA A 40 -2.65 -5.07 6.19
CA ALA A 40 -3.42 -5.87 7.16
C ALA A 40 -3.43 -7.37 6.79
N ILE A 41 -3.61 -7.71 5.51
CA ILE A 41 -3.58 -9.10 5.04
C ILE A 41 -2.20 -9.72 5.26
N GLY A 42 -1.13 -9.00 4.90
CA GLY A 42 0.25 -9.47 5.10
C GLY A 42 0.57 -9.72 6.57
N ALA A 43 0.19 -8.79 7.44
CA ALA A 43 0.37 -8.91 8.88
C ALA A 43 -0.39 -10.09 9.48
N ALA A 44 -1.68 -10.23 9.14
CA ALA A 44 -2.53 -11.32 9.62
C ALA A 44 -1.97 -12.70 9.21
N PHE A 45 -1.46 -12.82 7.99
CA PHE A 45 -0.82 -14.05 7.53
C PHE A 45 0.50 -14.33 8.27
N GLY A 46 1.34 -13.31 8.46
CA GLY A 46 2.61 -13.44 9.17
C GLY A 46 2.43 -13.87 10.62
N ILE A 47 1.58 -13.16 11.37
CA ILE A 47 1.32 -13.47 12.78
C ILE A 47 0.59 -14.80 12.95
N GLY A 48 -0.33 -15.14 12.03
CA GLY A 48 -1.03 -16.42 12.05
C GLY A 48 -0.06 -17.60 11.94
N LYS A 49 0.86 -17.56 10.97
CA LYS A 49 1.89 -18.60 10.82
C LYS A 49 2.84 -18.68 12.00
N LEU A 50 3.25 -17.53 12.55
CA LEU A 50 4.08 -17.49 13.75
C LEU A 50 3.37 -18.18 14.93
N GLY A 51 2.11 -17.82 15.17
CA GLY A 51 1.30 -18.38 16.24
C GLY A 51 1.10 -19.89 16.10
N THR A 52 0.75 -20.37 14.90
CA THR A 52 0.62 -21.81 14.63
C THR A 52 1.92 -22.56 14.92
N ALA A 53 3.05 -22.08 14.40
CA ALA A 53 4.35 -22.72 14.60
C ALA A 53 4.77 -22.74 16.08
N ALA A 54 4.51 -21.65 16.81
CA ALA A 54 4.79 -21.58 18.24
C ALA A 54 3.91 -22.55 19.04
N LEU A 55 2.60 -22.58 18.78
CA LEU A 55 1.66 -23.48 19.45
C LEU A 55 2.01 -24.95 19.23
N GLU A 56 2.29 -25.34 17.98
CA GLU A 56 2.73 -26.71 17.68
C GLU A 56 4.05 -27.07 18.38
N SER A 57 5.00 -26.14 18.42
CA SER A 57 6.30 -26.37 19.08
C SER A 57 6.15 -26.51 20.59
N MET A 58 5.31 -25.67 21.23
CA MET A 58 5.01 -25.75 22.66
C MET A 58 4.30 -27.07 23.02
N ALA A 59 3.40 -27.55 22.16
CA ALA A 59 2.72 -28.83 22.36
C ALA A 59 3.68 -30.03 22.26
N ARG A 60 4.68 -29.96 21.36
CA ARG A 60 5.69 -31.02 21.19
C ARG A 60 6.75 -31.01 22.29
N GLN A 61 7.12 -29.84 22.79
CA GLN A 61 8.15 -29.66 23.80
C GLN A 61 7.66 -28.75 24.94
N PRO A 62 6.84 -29.28 25.86
CA PRO A 62 6.26 -28.47 26.93
C PRO A 62 7.32 -27.92 27.90
N GLU A 63 8.46 -28.61 28.04
CA GLU A 63 9.58 -28.20 28.92
C GLU A 63 10.18 -26.83 28.55
N VAL A 64 10.13 -26.45 27.27
CA VAL A 64 10.66 -25.17 26.77
C VAL A 64 9.55 -24.21 26.32
N ALA A 65 8.29 -24.48 26.66
CA ALA A 65 7.15 -23.72 26.17
C ALA A 65 7.22 -22.23 26.55
N GLY A 66 7.68 -21.90 27.77
CA GLY A 66 7.86 -20.52 28.21
C GLY A 66 8.87 -19.74 27.36
N ASN A 67 9.96 -20.40 26.94
CA ASN A 67 10.98 -19.78 26.08
C ASN A 67 10.41 -19.54 24.66
N ILE A 68 9.67 -20.51 24.12
CA ILE A 68 8.99 -20.39 22.82
C ILE A 68 7.97 -19.24 22.85
N GLN A 69 7.15 -19.17 23.89
CA GLN A 69 6.18 -18.08 24.06
C GLN A 69 6.88 -16.71 24.12
N THR A 70 7.98 -16.59 24.86
CA THR A 70 8.75 -15.35 24.94
C THR A 70 9.30 -14.93 23.58
N ALA A 71 9.93 -15.86 22.85
CA ALA A 71 10.41 -15.62 21.49
C ALA A 71 9.28 -15.24 20.53
N MET A 72 8.13 -15.91 20.63
CA MET A 72 6.93 -15.61 19.83
C MET A 72 6.42 -14.20 20.12
N ILE A 73 6.33 -13.77 21.38
CA ILE A 73 5.86 -12.43 21.74
C ILE A 73 6.81 -11.35 21.21
N ILE A 74 8.13 -11.57 21.28
CA ILE A 74 9.12 -10.64 20.72
C ILE A 74 8.94 -10.53 19.20
N ALA A 75 8.85 -11.66 18.50
CA ALA A 75 8.62 -11.67 17.06
C ALA A 75 7.28 -11.03 16.68
N ALA A 76 6.22 -11.30 17.45
CA ALA A 76 4.90 -10.67 17.28
C ALA A 76 4.98 -9.16 17.45
N ALA A 77 5.69 -8.66 18.48
CA ALA A 77 5.88 -7.23 18.69
C ALA A 77 6.63 -6.55 17.52
N LEU A 78 7.59 -7.24 16.90
CA LEU A 78 8.28 -6.72 15.71
C LEU A 78 7.34 -6.67 14.49
N ILE A 79 6.51 -7.70 14.29
CA ILE A 79 5.50 -7.72 13.21
C ILE A 79 4.49 -6.60 13.42
N GLU A 80 3.95 -6.47 14.63
CA GLU A 80 2.97 -5.43 14.98
C GLU A 80 3.57 -4.02 14.84
N GLY A 81 4.80 -3.80 15.31
CA GLY A 81 5.49 -2.51 15.17
C GLY A 81 5.68 -2.10 13.70
N PHE A 82 6.11 -3.03 12.85
CA PHE A 82 6.25 -2.78 11.41
C PHE A 82 4.88 -2.55 10.74
N THR A 83 3.89 -3.35 11.08
CA THR A 83 2.52 -3.25 10.53
C THR A 83 1.91 -1.90 10.88
N PHE A 84 2.01 -1.49 12.14
CA PHE A 84 1.51 -0.20 12.60
C PHE A 84 2.21 0.96 11.91
N PHE A 85 3.53 0.90 11.73
CA PHE A 85 4.27 1.90 10.97
C PHE A 85 3.80 1.99 9.51
N ALA A 86 3.62 0.86 8.84
CA ALA A 86 3.11 0.82 7.46
C ALA A 86 1.68 1.38 7.35
N LEU A 87 0.80 1.07 8.31
CA LEU A 87 -0.54 1.65 8.37
C LEU A 87 -0.50 3.17 8.55
N ILE A 88 0.38 3.69 9.40
CA ILE A 88 0.58 5.14 9.55
C ILE A 88 1.00 5.76 8.22
N VAL A 89 1.92 5.15 7.49
CA VAL A 89 2.35 5.64 6.17
C VAL A 89 1.18 5.69 5.19
N CYS A 90 0.30 4.69 5.19
CA CYS A 90 -0.93 4.71 4.39
C CYS A 90 -1.91 5.81 4.84
N LEU A 91 -2.07 6.02 6.15
CA LEU A 91 -3.03 6.99 6.69
C LEU A 91 -2.58 8.45 6.60
N LEU A 92 -1.26 8.70 6.61
CA LEU A 92 -0.67 10.04 6.44
C LEU A 92 -0.81 10.57 5.01
N ASP A 93 -1.27 9.77 4.06
CA ASP A 93 -1.55 10.29 2.73
C ASP A 93 -2.65 11.36 2.80
N LYS A 94 -2.37 12.53 2.21
CA LYS A 94 -3.22 13.73 2.34
C LYS A 94 -4.64 13.53 1.80
N THR A 95 -4.88 12.50 0.99
CA THR A 95 -6.24 12.17 0.52
C THR A 95 -7.16 11.66 1.64
N LEU A 96 -6.62 11.10 2.73
CA LEU A 96 -7.41 10.66 3.90
C LEU A 96 -7.47 11.70 5.03
N MET A 97 -6.60 12.71 5.00
CA MET A 97 -6.61 13.85 5.93
C MET A 97 -6.98 15.13 5.17
N PRO A 98 -8.27 15.36 4.87
CA PRO A 98 -8.69 16.66 4.37
C PRO A 98 -8.34 17.71 5.42
N ALA A 99 -7.43 18.62 5.08
CA ALA A 99 -7.26 19.85 5.83
C ALA A 99 -8.61 20.58 5.79
N GLY A 100 -9.13 20.93 6.97
CA GLY A 100 -10.41 21.64 7.12
C GLY A 100 -10.48 22.94 6.34
#